data_AF-A0A7C7VIR4-F1
#
_entry.id   AF-A0A7C7VIR4-F1
#
_cell.length_a   1.000
_cell.length_b   1.000
_cell.length_c   1.000
_cell.angle_alpha   90.00
_cell.angle_beta   90.00
_cell.angle_gamma   90.00
#
_symmetry.space_group_name_H-M   'P 1'
#
loop_
_entity.id
_entity.type
_entity.pdbx_description
1 polymer ?
#
loop_
_entity_poly.entity_id
_entity_poly.type
_entity_poly.pdbx_seq_one_letter_code
_entity_poly.pdbx_strand_id
1 'polypeptide(L)'
;MNPKERVLATFEHEPTDKVPIHHVGFSGKIASAILGREAFVGFGIQRWREANALWEGEEAHRTFIEKSIKDAFEVARATEQDILRLQYWRSPEKPTQKIDKFTFLYGDPKVSWRIMKFHPLSEIYEVVEEYPKRKITLKDLKNIVLKMEEQLDYASSFHEVSEERDLIKKFGDKYVVRVHGGFIQVPLNSIWLAAVVSKPDLVARYLDVQLELALRRIRALSKAGAKLIFGGGDMAGNDGPFYSPKAFRELMVPRLRRIADECHKYGMYYLFASDGNLWPIADDLFRRTG
;
A
#
# COMPACT_ATOMS: atom_id res chain seq x y z
N MET A 1 -8.35 -28.95 -0.18
CA MET A 1 -8.18 -27.87 -1.18
C MET A 1 -6.82 -27.24 -1.00
N ASN A 2 -6.17 -26.79 -2.06
CA ASN A 2 -4.95 -25.99 -1.94
C ASN A 2 -5.31 -24.55 -1.49
N PRO A 3 -4.33 -23.76 -0.99
CA PRO A 3 -4.58 -22.41 -0.50
C PRO A 3 -5.30 -21.48 -1.50
N LYS A 4 -4.90 -21.51 -2.77
CA LYS A 4 -5.53 -20.71 -3.83
C LYS A 4 -6.99 -21.13 -4.06
N GLU A 5 -7.25 -22.42 -4.17
CA GLU A 5 -8.61 -22.96 -4.33
C GLU A 5 -9.51 -22.52 -3.18
N ARG A 6 -9.01 -22.60 -1.93
CA ARG A 6 -9.73 -22.18 -0.73
C ARG A 6 -10.10 -20.70 -0.75
N VAL A 7 -9.14 -19.84 -1.09
CA VAL A 7 -9.36 -18.40 -1.18
C VAL A 7 -10.40 -18.08 -2.24
N LEU A 8 -10.24 -18.62 -3.45
CA LEU A 8 -11.17 -18.33 -4.55
C LEU A 8 -12.57 -18.88 -4.26
N ALA A 9 -12.70 -20.10 -3.75
CA ALA A 9 -13.99 -20.67 -3.35
C ALA A 9 -14.71 -19.80 -2.31
N THR A 10 -13.97 -19.18 -1.38
CA THR A 10 -14.56 -18.27 -0.39
C THR A 10 -15.20 -17.05 -1.05
N PHE A 11 -14.56 -16.46 -2.06
CA PHE A 11 -15.12 -15.32 -2.80
C PHE A 11 -16.32 -15.72 -3.67
N GLU A 12 -16.36 -16.97 -4.14
CA GLU A 12 -17.52 -17.53 -4.88
C GLU A 12 -18.62 -18.08 -3.95
N HIS A 13 -18.49 -17.92 -2.63
CA HIS A 13 -19.41 -18.48 -1.62
C HIS A 13 -19.58 -20.00 -1.67
N GLU A 14 -18.54 -20.70 -2.13
CA GLU A 14 -18.50 -22.16 -2.17
C GLU A 14 -17.95 -22.75 -0.86
N PRO A 15 -18.33 -23.99 -0.49
CA PRO A 15 -17.80 -24.66 0.70
C PRO A 15 -16.27 -24.80 0.66
N THR A 16 -15.61 -24.57 1.79
CA THR A 16 -14.17 -24.75 1.95
C THR A 16 -13.83 -25.79 3.02
N ASP A 17 -12.64 -26.37 2.92
CA ASP A 17 -12.11 -27.31 3.93
C ASP A 17 -11.72 -26.62 5.25
N LYS A 18 -11.40 -25.32 5.21
CA LYS A 18 -11.26 -24.42 6.37
C LYS A 18 -11.44 -22.97 5.94
N VAL A 19 -11.60 -22.07 6.91
CA VAL A 19 -11.60 -20.61 6.68
C VAL A 19 -10.20 -20.19 6.17
N PRO A 20 -10.10 -19.46 5.04
CA PRO A 20 -8.81 -18.97 4.56
C PRO A 20 -8.23 -17.90 5.50
N ILE A 21 -6.92 -17.93 5.69
CA ILE A 21 -6.21 -17.02 6.60
C ILE A 21 -5.30 -16.07 5.81
N HIS A 22 -5.37 -14.77 6.15
CA HIS A 22 -4.45 -13.75 5.65
C HIS A 22 -4.12 -12.73 6.75
N HIS A 23 -2.84 -12.42 6.91
CA HIS A 23 -2.39 -11.31 7.72
C HIS A 23 -2.15 -10.06 6.86
N VAL A 24 -2.78 -8.95 7.25
CA VAL A 24 -2.55 -7.65 6.61
C VAL A 24 -1.20 -7.06 7.03
N GLY A 25 -0.73 -7.39 8.24
CA GLY A 25 0.48 -6.94 8.91
C GLY A 25 1.18 -8.08 9.67
N PHE A 26 2.52 -8.04 9.77
CA PHE A 26 3.27 -8.99 10.60
C PHE A 26 4.45 -8.26 11.26
N SER A 27 4.64 -8.40 12.57
CA SER A 27 5.79 -7.81 13.27
C SER A 27 7.07 -8.58 12.95
N GLY A 28 8.18 -7.85 12.73
CA GLY A 28 9.48 -8.46 12.48
C GLY A 28 9.96 -9.30 13.66
N LYS A 29 9.72 -8.82 14.89
CA LYS A 29 10.06 -9.54 16.13
C LYS A 29 9.30 -10.86 16.26
N ILE A 30 7.98 -10.85 16.05
CA ILE A 30 7.16 -12.07 16.17
C ILE A 30 7.48 -13.05 15.04
N ALA A 31 7.68 -12.58 13.81
CA ALA A 31 8.14 -13.42 12.71
C ALA A 31 9.48 -14.09 13.03
N SER A 32 10.40 -13.34 13.64
CA SER A 32 11.71 -13.89 14.02
C SER A 32 11.59 -14.96 15.11
N ALA A 33 10.70 -14.76 16.08
CA ALA A 33 10.42 -15.76 17.12
C ALA A 33 9.81 -17.04 16.52
N ILE A 34 8.88 -16.92 15.56
CA ILE A 34 8.26 -18.07 14.87
C ILE A 34 9.30 -18.86 14.06
N LEU A 35 10.19 -18.18 13.35
CA LEU A 35 11.20 -18.84 12.52
C LEU A 35 12.44 -19.29 13.30
N GLY A 36 12.59 -18.90 14.58
CA GLY A 36 13.78 -19.18 15.38
C GLY A 36 15.05 -18.47 14.92
N ARG A 37 14.92 -17.47 14.03
CA ARG A 37 16.01 -16.66 13.47
C ARG A 37 15.49 -15.29 13.06
N GLU A 38 16.37 -14.32 12.84
CA GLU A 38 15.94 -13.02 12.33
C GLU A 38 15.19 -13.16 10.99
N ALA A 39 13.99 -12.59 10.93
CA ALA A 39 13.11 -12.56 9.77
C ALA A 39 13.08 -11.17 9.12
N PHE A 40 13.24 -11.13 7.79
CA PHE A 40 13.26 -9.94 6.96
C PHE A 40 11.84 -9.57 6.50
N VAL A 41 10.97 -9.33 7.47
CA VAL A 41 9.59 -8.86 7.29
C VAL A 41 9.30 -7.69 8.24
N GLY A 42 8.12 -7.10 8.11
CA GLY A 42 7.69 -5.98 8.96
C GLY A 42 7.45 -4.68 8.18
N PHE A 43 7.03 -3.64 8.89
CA PHE A 43 6.70 -2.34 8.30
C PHE A 43 7.92 -1.41 8.30
N GLY A 44 8.05 -0.51 9.29
CA GLY A 44 9.12 0.49 9.32
C GLY A 44 10.53 -0.10 9.27
N ILE A 45 10.77 -1.25 9.92
CA ILE A 45 12.06 -1.96 9.91
C ILE A 45 12.52 -2.34 8.50
N GLN A 46 11.60 -2.71 7.59
CA GLN A 46 11.99 -3.08 6.22
C GLN A 46 12.47 -1.87 5.42
N ARG A 47 11.89 -0.67 5.64
CA ARG A 47 12.39 0.57 5.03
C ARG A 47 13.80 0.91 5.52
N TRP A 48 14.07 0.73 6.81
CA TRP A 48 15.41 0.96 7.37
C TRP A 48 16.44 -0.08 6.88
N ARG A 49 16.05 -1.36 6.79
CA ARG A 49 16.92 -2.42 6.24
C ARG A 49 17.25 -2.16 4.78
N GLU A 50 16.26 -1.76 3.97
CA GLU A 50 16.48 -1.41 2.57
C GLU A 50 17.39 -0.19 2.42
N ALA A 51 17.25 0.82 3.27
CA ALA A 51 18.16 1.98 3.30
C ALA A 51 19.62 1.57 3.56
N ASN A 52 19.87 0.65 4.50
CA ASN A 52 21.20 0.11 4.75
C ASN A 52 21.72 -0.68 3.54
N ALA A 53 20.88 -1.54 2.96
CA ALA A 53 21.27 -2.36 1.81
C ALA A 53 21.61 -1.49 0.59
N LEU A 54 20.82 -0.45 0.31
CA LEU A 54 21.10 0.54 -0.74
C LEU A 54 22.36 1.37 -0.47
N TRP A 55 22.67 1.63 0.79
CA TRP A 55 23.91 2.30 1.18
C TRP A 55 25.13 1.40 0.95
N GLU A 56 25.03 0.11 1.24
CA GLU A 56 26.09 -0.89 1.05
C GLU A 56 26.36 -1.19 -0.43
N GLY A 57 25.34 -1.18 -1.28
CA GLY A 57 25.49 -1.30 -2.73
C GLY A 57 24.42 -2.15 -3.40
N GLU A 58 24.47 -2.23 -4.73
CA GLU A 58 23.45 -2.93 -5.53
C GLU A 58 23.33 -4.42 -5.19
N GLU A 59 24.45 -5.10 -4.93
CA GLU A 59 24.44 -6.52 -4.57
C GLU A 59 23.85 -6.76 -3.17
N ALA A 60 24.14 -5.89 -2.21
CA ALA A 60 23.52 -5.93 -0.88
C ALA A 60 22.02 -5.68 -0.97
N HIS A 61 21.59 -4.71 -1.79
CA HIS A 61 20.17 -4.46 -2.05
C HIS A 61 19.47 -5.66 -2.67
N ARG A 62 20.05 -6.27 -3.72
CA ARG A 62 19.51 -7.50 -4.33
C ARG A 62 19.36 -8.63 -3.32
N THR A 63 20.39 -8.87 -2.52
CA THR A 63 20.38 -9.89 -1.46
C THR A 63 19.30 -9.61 -0.42
N PHE A 64 19.10 -8.34 -0.04
CA PHE A 64 18.05 -7.93 0.88
C PHE A 64 16.65 -8.23 0.32
N ILE A 65 16.40 -7.97 -0.98
CA ILE A 65 15.12 -8.27 -1.63
C ILE A 65 14.85 -9.77 -1.66
N GLU A 66 15.83 -10.56 -2.09
CA GLU A 66 15.71 -12.02 -2.14
C GLU A 66 15.42 -12.62 -0.76
N LYS A 67 16.15 -12.16 0.27
CA LYS A 67 15.94 -12.58 1.66
C LYS A 67 14.56 -12.17 2.18
N SER A 68 14.10 -10.96 1.87
CA SER A 68 12.79 -10.47 2.29
C SER A 68 11.64 -11.30 1.70
N ILE A 69 11.70 -11.63 0.41
CA ILE A 69 10.69 -12.48 -0.24
C ILE A 69 10.72 -13.91 0.34
N LYS A 70 11.92 -14.47 0.55
CA LYS A 70 12.09 -15.80 1.15
C LYS A 70 11.50 -15.84 2.56
N ASP A 71 11.84 -14.89 3.42
CA ASP A 71 11.37 -14.84 4.79
C ASP A 71 9.86 -14.60 4.86
N ALA A 72 9.32 -13.74 3.99
CA ALA A 72 7.87 -13.54 3.88
C ALA A 72 7.13 -14.84 3.53
N PHE A 73 7.67 -15.64 2.62
CA PHE A 73 7.12 -16.95 2.26
C PHE A 73 7.24 -17.97 3.41
N GLU A 74 8.38 -18.02 4.09
CA GLU A 74 8.59 -18.94 5.22
C GLU A 74 7.65 -18.60 6.40
N VAL A 75 7.49 -17.32 6.73
CA VAL A 75 6.50 -16.86 7.73
C VAL A 75 5.09 -17.25 7.31
N ALA A 76 4.72 -17.02 6.05
CA ALA A 76 3.40 -17.38 5.54
C ALA A 76 3.13 -18.89 5.68
N ARG A 77 4.13 -19.74 5.40
CA ARG A 77 4.01 -21.19 5.60
C ARG A 77 3.91 -21.57 7.07
N ALA A 78 4.76 -21.01 7.92
CA ALA A 78 4.79 -21.32 9.36
C ALA A 78 3.50 -20.90 10.07
N THR A 79 2.75 -19.94 9.50
CA THR A 79 1.48 -19.43 10.03
C THR A 79 0.28 -19.82 9.19
N GLU A 80 0.43 -20.83 8.31
CA GLU A 80 -0.62 -21.41 7.47
C GLU A 80 -1.46 -20.40 6.68
N GLN A 81 -0.81 -19.38 6.10
CA GLN A 81 -1.47 -18.32 5.36
C GLN A 81 -1.84 -18.79 3.95
N ASP A 82 -3.04 -18.40 3.52
CA ASP A 82 -3.58 -18.78 2.23
C ASP A 82 -3.36 -17.73 1.13
N ILE A 83 -3.25 -16.47 1.54
CA ILE A 83 -2.85 -15.35 0.69
C ILE A 83 -1.44 -14.93 1.04
N LEU A 84 -0.52 -15.03 0.08
CA LEU A 84 0.89 -14.67 0.28
C LEU A 84 1.08 -13.15 0.19
N ARG A 85 1.50 -12.56 1.31
CA ARG A 85 2.09 -11.22 1.34
C ARG A 85 3.60 -11.31 1.23
N LEU A 86 4.11 -11.23 0.01
CA LEU A 86 5.55 -11.34 -0.26
C LEU A 86 6.26 -9.99 -0.26
N GLN A 87 5.49 -8.91 -0.41
CA GLN A 87 5.98 -7.54 -0.42
C GLN A 87 5.54 -6.83 0.87
N TYR A 88 6.53 -6.36 1.61
CA TYR A 88 6.36 -5.53 2.80
C TYR A 88 6.67 -4.07 2.49
N TRP A 89 6.45 -3.17 3.46
CA TRP A 89 6.61 -1.75 3.23
C TRP A 89 8.09 -1.39 3.03
N ARG A 90 8.46 -1.26 1.76
CA ARG A 90 9.79 -0.94 1.24
C ARG A 90 9.84 0.49 0.72
N SER A 91 11.02 1.05 0.59
CA SER A 91 11.30 2.40 0.12
C SER A 91 12.59 2.37 -0.70
N PRO A 92 12.51 2.11 -2.03
CA PRO A 92 13.67 1.93 -2.90
C PRO A 92 14.32 3.29 -3.26
N GLU A 93 14.60 4.10 -2.24
CA GLU A 93 15.29 5.39 -2.37
C GLU A 93 16.62 5.27 -1.63
N LYS A 94 17.72 5.50 -2.35
CA LYS A 94 19.06 5.46 -1.75
C LYS A 94 19.26 6.70 -0.88
N PRO A 95 19.69 6.56 0.39
CA PRO A 95 20.00 7.72 1.22
C PRO A 95 21.20 8.49 0.66
N THR A 96 21.16 9.82 0.76
CA THR A 96 22.25 10.72 0.37
C THR A 96 23.44 10.58 1.31
N GLN A 97 23.17 10.40 2.61
CA GLN A 97 24.20 10.28 3.63
C GLN A 97 23.73 9.39 4.78
N LYS A 98 24.63 8.51 5.25
CA LYS A 98 24.48 7.82 6.54
C LYS A 98 25.00 8.72 7.67
N ILE A 99 24.10 9.18 8.53
CA ILE A 99 24.45 10.04 9.68
C ILE A 99 25.00 9.18 10.82
N ASP A 100 24.29 8.10 11.14
CA ASP A 100 24.71 7.11 12.14
C ASP A 100 24.10 5.72 11.82
N LYS A 101 24.13 4.79 12.78
CA LYS A 101 23.60 3.42 12.62
C LYS A 101 22.09 3.38 12.28
N PHE A 102 21.32 4.32 12.83
CA PHE A 102 19.87 4.35 12.74
C PHE A 102 19.33 5.55 11.97
N THR A 103 20.19 6.49 11.57
CA THR A 103 19.79 7.77 10.99
C THR A 103 20.40 7.98 9.61
N PHE A 104 19.56 8.35 8.65
CA PHE A 104 19.96 8.68 7.27
C PHE A 104 19.37 10.01 6.83
N LEU A 105 20.11 10.72 5.98
CA LEU A 105 19.64 11.90 5.26
C LEU A 105 19.26 11.51 3.83
N TYR A 106 18.12 12.02 3.37
CA TYR A 106 17.63 11.90 2.01
C TYR A 106 17.44 13.29 1.39
N GLY A 107 17.63 13.38 0.07
CA GLY A 107 17.52 14.62 -0.68
C GLY A 107 18.82 15.43 -0.70
N ASP A 108 18.73 16.66 -1.20
CA ASP A 108 19.86 17.57 -1.30
C ASP A 108 19.95 18.43 -0.02
N PRO A 109 21.06 18.33 0.75
CA PRO A 109 21.26 19.13 1.96
C PRO A 109 21.13 20.65 1.77
N LYS A 110 21.29 21.16 0.54
CA LYS A 110 21.22 22.59 0.20
C LYS A 110 19.84 23.04 -0.28
N VAL A 111 19.02 22.14 -0.81
CA VAL A 111 17.76 22.50 -1.48
C VAL A 111 16.55 21.98 -0.72
N SER A 112 16.50 20.67 -0.48
CA SER A 112 15.39 20.02 0.18
C SER A 112 15.86 18.66 0.69
N TRP A 113 15.73 18.43 1.98
CA TRP A 113 16.19 17.22 2.62
C TRP A 113 15.23 16.76 3.73
N ARG A 114 15.34 15.49 4.09
CA ARG A 114 14.68 14.91 5.26
C ARG A 114 15.62 13.94 5.97
N ILE A 115 15.62 13.98 7.29
CA ILE A 115 16.31 13.06 8.16
C ILE A 115 15.32 12.00 8.60
N MET A 116 15.63 10.75 8.28
CA MET A 116 14.86 9.61 8.75
C MET A 116 15.61 8.83 9.82
N LYS A 117 14.92 8.47 10.91
CA LYS A 117 15.49 7.76 12.06
C LYS A 117 14.71 6.49 12.36
N PHE A 118 15.44 5.41 12.63
CA PHE A 118 14.89 4.13 13.04
C PHE A 118 14.82 4.02 14.56
N HIS A 119 13.69 3.53 15.05
CA HIS A 119 13.40 3.32 16.46
C HIS A 119 13.28 1.81 16.74
N PRO A 120 14.34 1.13 17.21
CA PRO A 120 14.37 -0.34 17.32
C PRO A 120 13.28 -0.94 18.22
N LEU A 121 12.80 -0.20 19.22
CA LEU A 121 11.76 -0.68 20.12
C LEU A 121 10.40 -0.80 19.42
N SER A 122 10.03 0.21 18.64
CA SER A 122 8.74 0.29 17.93
C SER A 122 8.80 -0.23 16.48
N GLU A 123 9.99 -0.54 15.96
CA GLU A 123 10.21 -0.91 14.56
C GLU A 123 9.79 0.18 13.55
N ILE A 124 9.69 1.43 14.01
CA ILE A 124 9.30 2.59 13.18
C ILE A 124 10.54 3.22 12.53
N TYR A 125 10.41 3.61 11.27
CA TYR A 125 11.40 4.40 10.52
C TYR A 125 10.69 5.63 9.93
N GLU A 126 10.92 6.79 10.54
CA GLU A 126 10.12 7.99 10.30
C GLU A 126 10.98 9.23 10.05
N VAL A 127 10.37 10.28 9.50
CA VAL A 127 11.00 11.58 9.34
C VAL A 127 11.01 12.28 10.69
N VAL A 128 12.20 12.57 11.22
CA VAL A 128 12.38 13.30 12.49
C VAL A 128 12.70 14.78 12.26
N GLU A 129 13.20 15.12 11.08
CA GLU A 129 13.49 16.49 10.68
C GLU A 129 13.44 16.61 9.15
N GLU A 130 13.04 17.78 8.65
CA GLU A 130 13.04 18.07 7.22
C GLU A 130 13.21 19.55 6.95
N TYR A 131 13.74 19.85 5.76
CA TYR A 131 13.81 21.19 5.21
C TYR A 131 13.38 21.21 3.74
N PRO A 132 12.65 22.23 3.30
CA PRO A 132 11.97 23.22 4.15
C PRO A 132 10.86 22.54 4.98
N LYS A 133 10.63 23.02 6.22
CA LYS A 133 9.43 22.64 7.00
C LYS A 133 8.20 23.22 6.31
N ARG A 134 7.68 22.52 5.30
CA ARG A 134 6.59 23.03 4.46
C ARG A 134 5.26 22.81 5.16
N LYS A 135 4.71 23.89 5.71
CA LYS A 135 3.28 23.94 6.01
C LYS A 135 2.53 24.09 4.68
N ILE A 136 1.92 23.01 4.21
CA ILE A 136 1.09 23.02 3.01
C ILE A 136 -0.09 23.97 3.24
N THR A 137 -0.39 24.84 2.28
CA THR A 137 -1.57 25.70 2.30
C THR A 137 -2.63 25.20 1.32
N LEU A 138 -3.85 25.73 1.41
CA LEU A 138 -4.90 25.45 0.42
C LEU A 138 -4.49 25.87 -1.01
N LYS A 139 -3.66 26.91 -1.16
CA LYS A 139 -3.14 27.32 -2.48
C LYS A 139 -2.18 26.28 -3.03
N ASP A 140 -1.35 25.68 -2.16
CA ASP A 140 -0.42 24.63 -2.55
C ASP A 140 -1.15 23.36 -3.00
N LEU A 141 -2.31 23.05 -2.41
CA LEU A 141 -3.13 21.92 -2.87
C LEU A 141 -3.47 22.03 -4.35
N LYS A 142 -3.84 23.22 -4.84
CA LYS A 142 -4.14 23.42 -6.26
C LYS A 142 -2.93 23.09 -7.13
N ASN A 143 -1.74 23.54 -6.73
CA ASN A 143 -0.51 23.26 -7.47
C ASN A 143 -0.13 21.77 -7.40
N ILE A 144 -0.39 21.11 -6.28
CA ILE A 144 -0.17 19.66 -6.14
C ILE A 144 -1.07 18.90 -7.11
N VAL A 145 -2.37 19.21 -7.14
CA VAL A 145 -3.32 18.54 -8.03
C VAL A 145 -2.98 18.79 -9.50
N LEU A 146 -2.68 20.03 -9.88
CA LEU A 146 -2.27 20.36 -11.25
C LEU A 146 -1.03 19.58 -11.69
N LYS A 147 0.00 19.51 -10.84
CA LYS A 147 1.19 18.71 -11.14
C LYS A 147 0.89 17.23 -11.27
N MET A 148 -0.02 16.70 -10.45
CA MET A 148 -0.43 15.30 -10.53
C MET A 148 -1.20 15.00 -11.81
N GLU A 149 -2.08 15.92 -12.25
CA GLU A 149 -2.78 15.81 -13.53
C GLU A 149 -1.81 15.88 -14.71
N GLU A 150 -0.88 16.84 -14.72
CA GLU A 150 0.17 16.92 -15.74
C GLU A 150 1.01 15.64 -15.78
N GLN A 151 1.46 15.14 -14.63
CA GLN A 151 2.21 13.90 -14.54
C GLN A 151 1.41 12.69 -15.04
N LEU A 152 0.10 12.67 -14.86
CA LEU A 152 -0.77 11.59 -15.33
C LEU A 152 -0.84 11.53 -16.86
N ASP A 153 -0.79 12.68 -17.52
CA ASP A 153 -0.79 12.79 -18.98
C ASP A 153 0.52 12.27 -19.59
N TYR A 154 1.65 12.47 -18.90
CA TYR A 154 2.95 11.94 -19.31
C TYR A 154 3.23 10.52 -18.80
N ALA A 155 2.52 10.07 -17.77
CA ALA A 155 2.70 8.73 -17.23
C ALA A 155 2.35 7.69 -18.29
N SER A 156 3.25 6.74 -18.50
CA SER A 156 3.00 5.59 -19.37
C SER A 156 1.66 4.96 -19.03
N SER A 157 0.89 4.58 -20.05
CA SER A 157 -0.32 3.77 -19.88
C SER A 157 -0.01 2.38 -19.29
N PHE A 158 1.27 1.99 -19.29
CA PHE A 158 1.77 0.78 -18.66
C PHE A 158 2.45 1.09 -17.33
N HIS A 159 1.84 0.62 -16.24
CA HIS A 159 2.53 0.51 -14.97
C HIS A 159 3.50 -0.67 -14.99
N GLU A 160 4.70 -0.44 -14.47
CA GLU A 160 5.64 -1.52 -14.20
C GLU A 160 5.12 -2.39 -13.04
N VAL A 161 4.99 -3.69 -13.32
CA VAL A 161 4.52 -4.73 -12.38
C VAL A 161 5.39 -5.99 -12.53
N SER A 162 6.67 -5.79 -12.85
CA SER A 162 7.64 -6.86 -13.13
C SER A 162 7.82 -7.77 -11.90
N GLU A 163 8.03 -7.18 -10.72
CA GLU A 163 8.16 -7.91 -9.47
C GLU A 163 6.90 -8.73 -9.15
N GLU A 164 5.71 -8.13 -9.23
CA GLU A 164 4.45 -8.84 -8.97
C GLU A 164 4.23 -9.98 -9.97
N ARG A 165 4.55 -9.76 -11.25
CA ARG A 165 4.45 -10.79 -12.30
C ARG A 165 5.34 -11.98 -11.98
N ASP A 166 6.58 -11.75 -11.57
CA ASP A 166 7.51 -12.83 -11.25
C ASP A 166 7.08 -13.60 -9.99
N LEU A 167 6.55 -12.89 -8.99
CA LEU A 167 5.99 -13.51 -7.80
C LEU A 167 4.74 -14.34 -8.11
N ILE A 168 3.82 -13.83 -8.92
CA ILE A 168 2.63 -14.58 -9.37
C ILE A 168 3.06 -15.79 -10.20
N LYS A 169 4.00 -15.64 -11.13
CA LYS A 169 4.53 -16.76 -11.91
C LYS A 169 5.15 -17.84 -11.02
N LYS A 170 5.83 -17.45 -9.95
CA LYS A 170 6.54 -18.38 -9.05
C LYS A 170 5.62 -19.09 -8.05
N PHE A 171 4.61 -18.40 -7.51
CA PHE A 171 3.79 -18.91 -6.40
C PHE A 171 2.31 -19.10 -6.74
N GLY A 172 1.86 -18.54 -7.87
CA GLY A 172 0.46 -18.42 -8.27
C GLY A 172 -0.24 -19.73 -8.60
N ASP A 173 0.48 -20.84 -8.74
CA ASP A 173 -0.13 -22.15 -8.93
C ASP A 173 -0.83 -22.64 -7.66
N LYS A 174 -0.22 -22.39 -6.48
CA LYS A 174 -0.70 -22.89 -5.18
C LYS A 174 -1.31 -21.82 -4.29
N TYR A 175 -0.95 -20.56 -4.49
CA TYR A 175 -1.37 -19.45 -3.65
C TYR A 175 -1.95 -18.32 -4.46
N VAL A 176 -2.76 -17.49 -3.81
CA VAL A 176 -3.02 -16.14 -4.32
C VAL A 176 -1.95 -15.20 -3.76
N VAL A 177 -1.29 -14.45 -4.63
CA VAL A 177 -0.30 -13.44 -4.23
C VAL A 177 -1.02 -12.11 -4.01
N ARG A 178 -0.85 -11.52 -2.81
CA ARG A 178 -1.31 -10.16 -2.53
C ARG A 178 -0.52 -9.18 -3.38
N VAL A 179 -1.24 -8.38 -4.16
CA VAL A 179 -0.70 -7.26 -4.93
C VAL A 179 -1.42 -5.97 -4.57
N HIS A 180 -0.68 -4.88 -4.48
CA HIS A 180 -1.23 -3.55 -4.25
C HIS A 180 -1.54 -2.88 -5.59
N GLY A 181 -2.77 -2.43 -5.80
CA GLY A 181 -3.17 -1.84 -7.09
C GLY A 181 -4.32 -0.83 -7.04
N GLY A 182 -5.16 -0.86 -6.00
CA GLY A 182 -6.33 0.02 -5.90
C GLY A 182 -6.22 1.06 -4.79
N PHE A 183 -5.08 1.71 -4.65
CA PHE A 183 -4.89 2.77 -3.64
C PHE A 183 -5.77 3.98 -3.97
N ILE A 184 -6.55 4.43 -3.00
CA ILE A 184 -7.31 5.67 -3.08
C ILE A 184 -7.57 6.20 -1.67
N GLN A 185 -7.22 7.47 -1.44
CA GLN A 185 -7.35 8.08 -0.11
C GLN A 185 -7.41 9.61 -0.20
N VAL A 186 -8.14 10.25 0.72
CA VAL A 186 -7.95 11.66 1.05
C VAL A 186 -6.92 11.77 2.16
N PRO A 187 -5.80 12.51 2.00
CA PRO A 187 -4.81 12.65 3.05
C PRO A 187 -5.41 13.20 4.34
N LEU A 188 -5.02 12.61 5.47
CA LEU A 188 -5.64 12.91 6.77
C LEU A 188 -5.06 14.15 7.47
N ASN A 189 -4.15 14.89 6.83
CA ASN A 189 -3.69 16.14 7.40
C ASN A 189 -4.77 17.23 7.29
N SER A 190 -4.73 18.17 8.24
CA SER A 190 -5.78 19.17 8.45
C SER A 190 -6.15 19.98 7.20
N ILE A 191 -5.20 20.23 6.31
CA ILE A 191 -5.41 21.06 5.12
C ILE A 191 -6.23 20.33 4.05
N TRP A 192 -5.98 19.03 3.86
CA TRP A 192 -6.80 18.20 2.97
C TRP A 192 -8.19 17.97 3.54
N LEU A 193 -8.32 17.72 4.85
CA LEU A 193 -9.63 17.59 5.50
C LEU A 193 -10.44 18.89 5.42
N ALA A 194 -9.80 20.06 5.58
CA ALA A 194 -10.45 21.35 5.35
C ALA A 194 -10.85 21.54 3.87
N ALA A 195 -10.07 21.01 2.92
CA ALA A 195 -10.38 21.07 1.50
C ALA A 195 -11.60 20.20 1.11
N VAL A 196 -11.86 19.09 1.82
CA VAL A 196 -13.09 18.30 1.61
C VAL A 196 -14.34 19.17 1.74
N VAL A 197 -14.35 20.11 2.68
CA VAL A 197 -15.49 21.03 2.90
C VAL A 197 -15.40 22.26 2.01
N SER A 198 -14.23 22.91 1.97
CA SER A 198 -14.08 24.24 1.36
C SER A 198 -13.80 24.22 -0.15
N LYS A 199 -13.29 23.10 -0.68
CA LYS A 199 -12.87 22.90 -2.09
C LYS A 199 -13.12 21.44 -2.54
N PRO A 200 -14.36 20.90 -2.42
CA PRO A 200 -14.64 19.50 -2.76
C PRO A 200 -14.27 19.14 -4.21
N ASP A 201 -14.45 20.06 -5.17
CA ASP A 201 -14.05 19.84 -6.57
C ASP A 201 -12.55 19.61 -6.74
N LEU A 202 -11.72 20.28 -5.93
CA LEU A 202 -10.27 20.08 -5.96
C LEU A 202 -9.89 18.70 -5.39
N VAL A 203 -10.58 18.26 -4.34
CA VAL A 203 -10.39 16.93 -3.76
C VAL A 203 -10.87 15.85 -4.73
N ALA A 204 -11.99 16.06 -5.42
CA ALA A 204 -12.49 15.17 -6.46
C ALA A 204 -11.45 14.98 -7.57
N ARG A 205 -10.88 16.06 -8.11
CA ARG A 205 -9.80 15.98 -9.12
C ARG A 205 -8.58 15.22 -8.65
N TYR A 206 -8.16 15.46 -7.41
CA TYR A 206 -7.07 14.71 -6.79
C TYR A 206 -7.36 13.19 -6.73
N LEU A 207 -8.57 12.82 -6.31
CA LEU A 207 -9.00 11.42 -6.27
C LEU A 207 -9.17 10.81 -7.66
N ASP A 208 -9.53 11.61 -8.68
CA ASP A 208 -9.64 11.15 -10.07
C ASP A 208 -8.27 10.81 -10.67
N VAL A 209 -7.22 11.54 -10.30
CA VAL A 209 -5.84 11.16 -10.67
C VAL A 209 -5.46 9.82 -10.03
N GLN A 210 -5.72 9.64 -8.72
CA GLN A 210 -5.46 8.37 -8.05
C GLN A 210 -6.24 7.21 -8.68
N LEU A 211 -7.51 7.44 -9.00
CA LEU A 211 -8.35 6.47 -9.67
C LEU A 211 -7.73 6.06 -11.02
N GLU A 212 -7.36 7.00 -11.88
CA GLU A 212 -6.80 6.66 -13.19
C GLU A 212 -5.50 5.84 -13.06
N LEU A 213 -4.60 6.20 -12.12
CA LEU A 213 -3.41 5.42 -11.82
C LEU A 213 -3.76 4.00 -11.34
N ALA A 214 -4.75 3.88 -10.44
CA ALA A 214 -5.24 2.58 -9.97
C ALA A 214 -5.78 1.73 -11.12
N LEU A 215 -6.60 2.29 -12.02
CA LEU A 215 -7.17 1.58 -13.16
C LEU A 215 -6.06 1.08 -14.11
N ARG A 216 -5.08 1.94 -14.45
CA ARG A 216 -3.94 1.54 -15.29
C ARG A 216 -3.13 0.42 -14.65
N ARG A 217 -2.91 0.49 -13.33
CA ARG A 217 -2.19 -0.55 -12.58
C ARG A 217 -2.97 -1.86 -12.50
N ILE A 218 -4.28 -1.83 -12.27
CA ILE A 218 -5.17 -3.00 -12.28
C ILE A 218 -5.11 -3.73 -13.62
N ARG A 219 -5.12 -3.01 -14.74
CA ARG A 219 -4.96 -3.60 -16.09
C ARG A 219 -3.60 -4.25 -16.30
N ALA A 220 -2.54 -3.71 -15.69
CA ALA A 220 -1.21 -4.32 -15.77
C ALA A 220 -1.13 -5.59 -14.90
N LEU A 221 -1.71 -5.55 -13.70
CA LEU A 221 -1.78 -6.69 -12.77
C LEU A 221 -2.68 -7.82 -13.29
N SER A 222 -3.75 -7.52 -14.02
CA SER A 222 -4.59 -8.56 -14.64
C SER A 222 -3.81 -9.37 -15.67
N LYS A 223 -3.00 -8.70 -16.51
CA LYS A 223 -2.08 -9.35 -17.46
C LYS A 223 -0.99 -10.18 -16.76
N ALA A 224 -0.65 -9.85 -15.52
CA ALA A 224 0.28 -10.62 -14.70
C ALA A 224 -0.38 -11.83 -14.01
N GLY A 225 -1.70 -12.00 -14.11
CA GLY A 225 -2.44 -13.11 -13.52
C GLY A 225 -2.89 -12.88 -12.09
N ALA A 226 -2.93 -11.63 -11.62
CA ALA A 226 -3.44 -11.30 -10.29
C ALA A 226 -4.90 -11.74 -10.13
N LYS A 227 -5.30 -12.04 -8.89
CA LYS A 227 -6.68 -12.42 -8.54
C LYS A 227 -7.31 -11.51 -7.50
N LEU A 228 -6.51 -11.00 -6.55
CA LEU A 228 -6.96 -10.09 -5.51
C LEU A 228 -6.15 -8.80 -5.58
N ILE A 229 -6.83 -7.68 -5.76
CA ILE A 229 -6.23 -6.35 -5.78
C ILE A 229 -6.47 -5.71 -4.42
N PHE A 230 -5.40 -5.54 -3.65
CA PHE A 230 -5.46 -4.82 -2.38
C PHE A 230 -5.36 -3.32 -2.64
N GLY A 231 -6.13 -2.56 -1.88
CA GLY A 231 -6.11 -1.12 -1.92
C GLY A 231 -6.80 -0.49 -0.72
N GLY A 232 -7.35 0.69 -0.94
CA GLY A 232 -7.85 1.55 0.12
C GLY A 232 -6.76 2.38 0.78
N GLY A 233 -7.15 3.04 1.86
CA GLY A 233 -6.32 3.94 2.62
C GLY A 233 -7.08 4.43 3.85
N ASP A 234 -6.35 4.88 4.85
CA ASP A 234 -6.92 5.24 6.15
C ASP A 234 -7.90 6.40 6.01
N MET A 235 -9.10 6.23 6.57
CA MET A 235 -10.12 7.27 6.56
C MET A 235 -10.93 7.39 7.85
N ALA A 236 -10.66 6.57 8.86
CA ALA A 236 -11.38 6.59 10.13
C ALA A 236 -10.46 6.44 11.34
N GLY A 237 -10.90 7.01 12.46
CA GLY A 237 -10.37 6.75 13.80
C GLY A 237 -11.39 5.97 14.64
N ASN A 238 -11.21 5.94 15.95
CA ASN A 238 -12.13 5.25 16.87
C ASN A 238 -13.56 5.81 16.81
N ASP A 239 -13.70 7.12 16.60
CA ASP A 239 -14.98 7.82 16.63
C ASP A 239 -15.70 7.88 15.28
N GLY A 240 -15.11 7.31 14.22
CA GLY A 240 -15.69 7.28 12.89
C GLY A 240 -14.79 7.87 11.80
N PRO A 241 -15.34 8.08 10.59
CA PRO A 241 -14.62 8.67 9.47
C PRO A 241 -14.17 10.12 9.72
N PHE A 242 -12.99 10.50 9.22
CA PHE A 242 -12.44 11.87 9.34
C PHE A 242 -13.16 12.91 8.47
N TYR A 243 -14.05 12.48 7.59
CA TYR A 243 -14.93 13.33 6.79
C TYR A 243 -16.34 12.73 6.75
N SER A 244 -17.36 13.58 6.58
CA SER A 244 -18.75 13.17 6.76
C SER A 244 -19.17 12.02 5.82
N PRO A 245 -20.16 11.19 6.20
CA PRO A 245 -20.73 10.18 5.31
C PRO A 245 -21.18 10.75 3.96
N LYS A 246 -21.69 11.99 3.94
CA LYS A 246 -22.02 12.70 2.69
C LYS A 246 -20.78 12.90 1.82
N ALA A 247 -19.69 13.42 2.39
CA ALA A 247 -18.44 13.61 1.66
C ALA A 247 -17.86 12.28 1.16
N PHE A 248 -17.92 11.21 1.96
CA PHE A 248 -17.54 9.86 1.51
C PHE A 248 -18.36 9.41 0.30
N ARG A 249 -19.69 9.57 0.37
CA ARG A 249 -20.60 9.19 -0.71
C ARG A 249 -20.35 9.97 -2.01
N GLU A 250 -20.06 11.27 -1.91
CA GLU A 250 -19.85 12.12 -3.09
C GLU A 250 -18.43 11.98 -3.67
N LEU A 251 -17.42 11.84 -2.81
CA LEU A 251 -16.02 11.86 -3.21
C LEU A 251 -15.44 10.46 -3.43
N MET A 252 -15.72 9.49 -2.55
CA MET A 252 -15.05 8.18 -2.59
C MET A 252 -15.85 7.12 -3.34
N VAL A 253 -17.14 6.98 -3.05
CA VAL A 253 -17.99 5.89 -3.58
C VAL A 253 -17.93 5.76 -5.11
N PRO A 254 -18.05 6.84 -5.92
CA PRO A 254 -18.00 6.72 -7.37
C PRO A 254 -16.67 6.17 -7.88
N ARG A 255 -15.54 6.51 -7.23
CA ARG A 255 -14.21 6.02 -7.62
C ARG A 255 -13.99 4.59 -7.15
N LEU A 256 -14.38 4.26 -5.92
CA LEU A 256 -14.30 2.90 -5.39
C LEU A 256 -15.08 1.92 -6.26
N ARG A 257 -16.29 2.31 -6.69
CA ARG A 257 -17.09 1.52 -7.64
C ARG A 257 -16.36 1.29 -8.95
N ARG A 258 -15.76 2.33 -9.54
CA ARG A 258 -14.97 2.18 -10.77
C ARG A 258 -13.77 1.26 -10.59
N ILE A 259 -13.12 1.25 -9.44
CA ILE A 259 -12.01 0.33 -9.12
C ILE A 259 -12.52 -1.11 -9.04
N ALA A 260 -13.61 -1.35 -8.32
CA ALA A 260 -14.22 -2.67 -8.19
C ALA A 260 -14.69 -3.20 -9.56
N ASP A 261 -15.43 -2.38 -10.32
CA ASP A 261 -15.90 -2.71 -11.67
C ASP A 261 -14.73 -3.08 -12.60
N GLU A 262 -13.61 -2.35 -12.53
CA GLU A 262 -12.42 -2.66 -13.33
C GLU A 262 -11.78 -3.98 -12.92
N CYS A 263 -11.75 -4.32 -11.62
CA CYS A 263 -11.29 -5.63 -11.16
C CYS A 263 -12.20 -6.75 -11.68
N HIS A 264 -13.52 -6.58 -11.58
CA HIS A 264 -14.51 -7.57 -12.01
C HIS A 264 -14.45 -7.87 -13.51
N LYS A 265 -14.14 -6.88 -14.36
CA LYS A 265 -13.91 -7.10 -15.82
C LYS A 265 -12.85 -8.16 -16.12
N TYR A 266 -11.91 -8.40 -15.20
CA TYR A 266 -10.83 -9.37 -15.35
C TYR A 266 -10.98 -10.59 -14.43
N GLY A 267 -12.14 -10.77 -13.79
CA GLY A 267 -12.35 -11.85 -12.81
C GLY A 267 -11.42 -11.72 -11.60
N MET A 268 -11.16 -10.49 -11.16
CA MET A 268 -10.41 -10.16 -9.96
C MET A 268 -11.32 -9.51 -8.91
N TYR A 269 -10.94 -9.62 -7.64
CA TYR A 269 -11.64 -8.98 -6.52
C TYR A 269 -10.88 -7.78 -6.00
N TYR A 270 -11.60 -6.71 -5.66
CA TYR A 270 -11.04 -5.54 -4.99
C TYR A 270 -11.20 -5.65 -3.47
N LEU A 271 -10.09 -5.58 -2.75
CA LEU A 271 -10.05 -5.65 -1.29
C LEU A 271 -9.67 -4.27 -0.76
N PHE A 272 -10.67 -3.49 -0.37
CA PHE A 272 -10.49 -2.19 0.28
C PHE A 272 -10.21 -2.37 1.77
N ALA A 273 -9.11 -1.79 2.27
CA ALA A 273 -8.77 -1.78 3.69
C ALA A 273 -8.67 -0.36 4.23
N SER A 274 -9.21 -0.15 5.44
CA SER A 274 -8.99 1.02 6.30
C SER A 274 -9.13 0.59 7.75
N ASP A 275 -8.36 1.21 8.63
CA ASP A 275 -8.52 1.06 10.08
C ASP A 275 -9.62 2.00 10.61
N GLY A 276 -9.95 1.86 11.89
CA GLY A 276 -10.93 2.69 12.60
C GLY A 276 -12.37 2.21 12.48
N ASN A 277 -13.30 3.05 12.94
CA ASN A 277 -14.73 2.78 12.94
C ASN A 277 -15.37 3.17 11.60
N LEU A 278 -15.67 2.18 10.77
CA LEU A 278 -16.29 2.37 9.45
C LEU A 278 -17.82 2.21 9.45
N TRP A 279 -18.43 1.87 10.59
CA TRP A 279 -19.88 1.64 10.68
C TRP A 279 -20.74 2.81 10.17
N PRO A 280 -20.39 4.10 10.40
CA PRO A 280 -21.16 5.22 9.88
C PRO A 280 -21.27 5.27 8.35
N ILE A 281 -20.40 4.57 7.63
CA ILE A 281 -20.37 4.50 6.15
C ILE A 281 -20.48 3.07 5.62
N ALA A 282 -20.84 2.09 6.47
CA ALA A 282 -20.87 0.68 6.10
C ALA A 282 -21.83 0.40 4.92
N ASP A 283 -23.00 1.04 4.89
CA ASP A 283 -23.93 0.91 3.77
C ASP A 283 -23.35 1.45 2.45
N ASP A 284 -22.61 2.56 2.52
CA ASP A 284 -21.97 3.14 1.35
C ASP A 284 -20.81 2.24 0.85
N LEU A 285 -20.02 1.65 1.77
CA LEU A 285 -18.96 0.67 1.46
C LEU A 285 -19.53 -0.65 0.91
N PHE A 286 -20.33 -1.38 1.68
CA PHE A 286 -20.70 -2.76 1.34
C PHE A 286 -21.82 -2.90 0.31
N ARG A 287 -22.59 -1.83 0.03
CA ARG A 287 -23.72 -1.90 -0.92
C ARG A 287 -23.54 -1.04 -2.16
N ARG A 288 -22.70 0.00 -2.13
CA ARG A 288 -22.62 0.99 -3.22
C ARG A 288 -21.31 0.99 -3.98
N THR A 289 -20.26 0.34 -3.48
CA THR A 289 -18.94 0.32 -4.15
C THR A 289 -18.67 -0.94 -4.98
N GLY A 290 -19.64 -1.83 -5.13
CA GLY A 290 -19.49 -3.14 -5.80
C GLY A 290 -19.35 -4.25 -4.79
#